data_AF-A0A6V6YT78-F1
#
_entry.id   AF-A0A6V6YT78-F1
#
_cell.length_a   1.000
_cell.length_b   1.000
_cell.length_c   1.000
_cell.angle_alpha   90.00
_cell.angle_beta   90.00
_cell.angle_gamma   90.00
#
_symmetry.space_group_name_H-M   'P 1'
#
loop_
_entity.id
_entity.type
_entity.pdbx_description
1 polymer ?
#
loop_
_entity_poly.entity_id
_entity_poly.type
_entity_poly.pdbx_seq_one_letter_code
_entity_poly.pdbx_strand_id
1 'polypeptide(L)' 'MKIVRPKIIGTLKIEVMMAGNLAVKNDIKNSPNKIIVQCRSYEHGEEIIEKIKKSKPGEVLHF' A
#
# COMPACT_ATOMS: atom_id res chain seq x y z
N MET A 1 3.85 8.83 6.01
CA MET A 1 3.00 7.73 6.51
C MET A 1 3.89 6.51 6.76
N LYS A 2 3.72 5.82 7.89
CA LYS A 2 4.50 4.62 8.24
C LYS A 2 3.63 3.39 8.05
N ILE A 3 4.12 2.39 7.33
CA ILE A 3 3.51 1.05 7.31
C ILE A 3 4.56 0.01 7.67
N VAL A 4 4.12 -1.05 8.35
CA VAL A 4 4.93 -2.26 8.51
C VAL A 4 4.52 -3.20 7.40
N ARG A 5 5.49 -3.71 6.65
CA ARG A 5 5.24 -4.66 5.57
C ARG A 5 4.60 -5.93 6.16
N PRO A 6 3.34 -6.25 5.82
CA PRO A 6 2.66 -7.38 6.44
C PRO A 6 3.22 -8.73 5.98
N LYS A 7 2.86 -9.82 6.66
CA LYS A 7 3.28 -11.16 6.22
C LYS A 7 2.65 -11.54 4.87
N ILE A 8 1.41 -11.10 4.64
CA ILE A 8 0.65 -11.37 3.41
C ILE A 8 0.27 -10.04 2.75
N ILE A 9 0.59 -9.86 1.48
CA ILE A 9 0.24 -8.64 0.72
C ILE A 9 -1.13 -8.77 0.06
N GLY A 10 -1.44 -9.93 -0.51
CA GLY A 10 -2.50 -10.05 -1.51
C GLY A 10 -2.19 -9.25 -2.78
N THR A 11 -3.23 -8.92 -3.56
CA THR A 11 -3.11 -8.09 -4.76
C THR A 11 -3.16 -6.62 -4.39
N LEU A 12 -2.13 -5.85 -4.79
CA LEU A 12 -2.09 -4.40 -4.64
C LEU A 12 -2.74 -3.72 -5.86
N LYS A 13 -3.61 -2.75 -5.61
CA LYS A 13 -4.28 -1.94 -6.64
C LYS A 13 -4.22 -0.47 -6.25
N ILE A 14 -4.17 0.39 -7.26
CA ILE A 14 -4.34 1.84 -7.09
C ILE A 14 -5.82 2.13 -7.29
N GLU A 15 -6.48 2.68 -6.27
CA GLU A 15 -7.90 2.99 -6.31
C GLU A 15 -8.15 4.45 -5.93
N VAL A 16 -9.17 5.06 -6.55
CA VAL A 16 -9.68 6.38 -6.15
C VAL A 16 -10.57 6.20 -4.92
N MET A 17 -10.26 6.89 -3.84
CA MET A 17 -11.04 6.92 -2.62
C MET A 17 -12.21 7.91 -2.74
N MET A 18 -13.24 7.75 -1.90
CA MET A 18 -14.44 8.63 -1.90
C MET A 18 -14.14 10.14 -1.87
N ALA A 19 -13.00 10.55 -1.32
CA ALA A 19 -12.55 11.95 -1.26
C ALA A 19 -11.80 12.43 -2.52
N GLY A 20 -11.79 11.66 -3.61
CA GLY A 20 -11.04 11.96 -4.84
C GLY A 20 -9.53 11.68 -4.76
N ASN A 21 -9.02 11.27 -3.60
CA ASN A 21 -7.61 10.94 -3.40
C ASN A 21 -7.28 9.54 -3.92
N LEU A 22 -6.09 9.35 -4.48
CA LEU A 22 -5.60 8.03 -4.87
C LEU A 22 -5.00 7.30 -3.65
N ALA A 23 -5.19 5.99 -3.61
CA ALA A 23 -4.55 5.15 -2.60
C ALA A 23 -4.18 3.78 -3.16
N VAL A 24 -3.02 3.28 -2.75
CA VAL A 24 -2.63 1.89 -2.92
C VAL A 24 -3.27 1.06 -1.83
N LYS A 25 -4.08 0.09 -2.23
CA LYS A 25 -4.81 -0.80 -1.32
C LYS A 25 -4.59 -2.25 -1.70
N ASN A 26 -4.73 -3.12 -0.72
CA ASN A 26 -4.83 -4.55 -0.99
C ASN A 26 -6.26 -5.06 -0.76
N ASP A 27 -6.52 -6.26 -1.29
CA ASP A 27 -7.80 -6.96 -1.17
C ASP A 27 -8.08 -7.49 0.26
N ILE A 28 -7.21 -7.19 1.23
CA ILE A 28 -7.30 -7.73 2.59
C ILE A 28 -8.13 -6.79 3.46
N LYS A 29 -9.27 -7.29 3.95
CA LYS A 29 -10.20 -6.50 4.76
C LYS A 29 -9.67 -6.14 6.17
N ASN A 30 -8.97 -7.09 6.79
CA ASN A 30 -8.64 -7.04 8.23
C ASN A 30 -7.15 -6.76 8.48
N SER A 31 -6.86 -5.97 9.51
CA SER A 31 -5.52 -5.87 10.09
C SER A 31 -5.08 -7.23 10.67
N PRO A 32 -3.77 -7.54 10.76
CA PRO A 32 -2.60 -6.69 10.51
C PRO A 32 -2.11 -6.69 9.06
N ASN A 33 -2.75 -7.45 8.16
CA ASN A 33 -2.29 -7.61 6.77
C ASN A 33 -2.87 -6.59 5.79
N LYS A 34 -3.82 -5.77 6.23
CA LYS A 34 -4.41 -4.70 5.42
C LYS A 34 -3.40 -3.59 5.13
N ILE A 35 -3.33 -3.18 3.87
CA ILE A 35 -2.49 -2.08 3.38
C ILE A 35 -3.41 -1.01 2.80
N ILE A 36 -3.27 0.22 3.29
CA ILE A 36 -3.83 1.42 2.68
C ILE A 36 -2.76 2.49 2.77
N VAL A 37 -2.24 2.91 1.62
CA VAL A 37 -1.25 4.00 1.52
C VAL A 37 -1.80 5.04 0.56
N GLN A 38 -1.92 6.28 1.01
CA GLN A 38 -2.36 7.37 0.13
C GLN A 38 -1.25 7.72 -0.86
N CYS A 39 -1.61 7.96 -2.12
CA CYS A 39 -0.70 8.43 -3.15
C CYS A 39 -1.28 9.66 -3.85
N ARG A 40 -0.39 10.46 -4.45
CA ARG A 40 -0.75 11.74 -5.09
C ARG A 40 -1.02 11.60 -6.58
N SER A 41 -0.48 10.56 -7.20
CA SER A 41 -0.51 10.28 -8.63
C SER A 41 -0.43 8.76 -8.85
N TYR A 42 -0.79 8.29 -10.05
CA TYR A 42 -0.64 6.88 -10.41
C TYR A 42 0.81 6.42 -10.34
N GLU A 43 1.76 7.21 -10.87
CA GLU A 43 3.20 6.92 -10.82
C GLU A 43 3.69 6.72 -9.38
N HIS A 44 3.31 7.63 -8.48
CA HIS A 44 3.64 7.50 -7.06
C HIS A 44 3.02 6.22 -6.45
N GLY A 45 1.81 5.85 -6.88
CA GLY A 45 1.19 4.57 -6.51
C GLY A 45 1.99 3.36 -6.97
N GLU A 46 2.52 3.37 -8.19
CA GLU A 46 3.37 2.29 -8.72
C GLU A 46 4.69 2.17 -7.96
N GLU A 47 5.33 3.30 -7.64
CA GLU A 47 6.55 3.31 -6.81
C GLU A 47 6.30 2.70 -5.42
N ILE A 48 5.16 3.02 -4.79
CA ILE A 48 4.75 2.44 -3.51
C ILE A 48 4.56 0.93 -3.67
N ILE A 49 3.88 0.48 -4.72
CA ILE A 49 3.67 -0.95 -4.99
C ILE A 49 5.00 -1.68 -5.15
N GLU A 50 5.93 -1.13 -5.92
CA GLU A 50 7.26 -1.70 -6.11
C GLU A 50 8.07 -1.76 -4.81
N LYS A 51 8.07 -0.68 -4.01
CA LYS A 51 8.71 -0.66 -2.69
C LYS A 51 8.14 -1.76 -1.79
N ILE A 52 6.82 -1.90 -1.72
CA ILE A 52 6.17 -2.95 -0.92
C ILE A 52 6.55 -4.35 -1.42
N LYS A 53 6.62 -4.57 -2.74
CA LYS A 53 7.04 -5.87 -3.31
C LYS A 53 8.49 -6.21 -3.03
N LYS A 54 9.40 -5.23 -3.06
CA LYS A 54 10.85 -5.41 -2.81
C LYS A 54 11.21 -5.52 -1.32
N SER A 55 10.38 -4.94 -0.45
CA SER A 55 10.58 -4.97 1.00
C SER A 55 10.35 -6.34 1.64
N LYS A 56 11.03 -6.60 2.75
CA LYS A 56 10.88 -7.84 3.52
C LYS A 56 9.67 -7.77 4.47
N PRO A 57 9.00 -8.91 4.74
CA PRO A 57 7.98 -8.97 5.79
C PRO A 57 8.51 -8.44 7.13
N GLY A 58 7.77 -7.55 7.78
CA GLY A 58 8.16 -6.90 9.04
C GLY A 58 9.00 -5.62 8.87
N GLU A 59 9.44 -5.29 7.66
CA GLU A 59 10.19 -4.07 7.40
C GLU A 59 9.30 -2.82 7.52
N VAL A 60 9.86 -1.76 8.08
CA VAL A 60 9.15 -0.48 8.24
C VAL A 60 9.39 0.37 6.98
N LEU A 61 8.32 0.68 6.27
CA LEU A 61 8.36 1.52 5.07
C LEU A 61 7.88 2.93 5.40
N HIS A 62 8.63 3.91 4.90
CA HIS A 62 8.36 5.34 5.04
C HIS A 62 7.99 5.92 3.67
N PHE A 63 6.81 6.54 3.59
CA PHE A 63 6.24 7.17 2.41
C PHE A 63 5.79 8.60 2.71
#